data_AF-A0A1G4QH06-F1
#
_entry.id   AF-A0A1G4QH06-F1
#
_cell.length_a   1.000
_cell.length_b   1.000
_cell.length_c   1.000
_cell.angle_alpha   90.00
_cell.angle_beta   90.00
_cell.angle_gamma   90.00
#
_symmetry.space_group_name_H-M   'P 1'
#
loop_
_entity.id
_entity.type
_entity.pdbx_description
1 polymer ?
#
loop_
_entity_poly.entity_id
_entity_poly.type
_entity_poly.pdbx_seq_one_letter_code
_entity_poly.pdbx_strand_id
1 'polypeptide(L)' 'MSMYTREELTANALTVFGVSPEVVIGALFGAEEETFSVEEARGRIEQFMNRRVNE' A
#
# COMPACT_ATOMS: atom_id res chain seq x y z
N MET A 1 3.37 -16.61 -6.44
CA MET A 1 3.05 -15.22 -6.06
C MET A 1 3.40 -15.06 -4.60
N SER A 2 4.37 -14.19 -4.28
CA SER A 2 4.74 -13.93 -2.89
C SER A 2 3.76 -12.90 -2.32
N MET A 3 3.04 -13.28 -1.27
CA MET A 3 2.18 -12.38 -0.53
C MET A 3 2.92 -11.90 0.71
N TYR A 4 2.74 -10.62 1.02
CA TYR A 4 3.38 -9.97 2.15
C TYR A 4 2.31 -9.41 3.06
N THR A 5 2.57 -9.43 4.37
CA THR A 5 1.66 -8.79 5.32
C THR A 5 1.73 -7.28 5.19
N ARG A 6 0.71 -6.59 5.69
CA ARG A 6 0.73 -5.12 5.80
C ARG A 6 1.99 -4.63 6.48
N GLU A 7 2.46 -5.31 7.52
CA GLU A 7 3.66 -4.96 8.26
C GLU A 7 4.92 -5.04 7.40
N GLU A 8 5.10 -6.10 6.62
CA GLU A 8 6.25 -6.23 5.72
C GLU A 8 6.25 -5.19 4.60
N LEU A 9 5.07 -4.92 4.03
CA LEU A 9 4.88 -3.90 3.00
C LEU A 9 5.13 -2.49 3.56
N THR A 10 4.73 -2.25 4.80
CA THR A 10 4.90 -0.97 5.51
C THR A 10 6.36 -0.77 5.92
N ALA A 11 7.03 -1.81 6.40
CA ALA A 11 8.45 -1.78 6.75
C ALA A 11 9.34 -1.50 5.53
N ASN A 12 8.94 -2.00 4.35
CA ASN A 12 9.65 -1.78 3.09
C ASN A 12 8.99 -0.70 2.21
N ALA A 13 8.09 0.12 2.75
CA ALA A 13 7.27 1.06 1.98
C ALA A 13 8.09 2.00 1.10
N LEU A 14 9.15 2.57 1.69
CA LEU A 14 10.02 3.52 1.00
C LEU A 14 10.85 2.83 -0.10
N THR A 15 11.33 1.62 0.15
CA THR A 15 12.20 0.88 -0.78
C THR A 15 11.41 0.23 -1.91
N VAL A 16 10.21 -0.29 -1.62
CA VAL A 16 9.37 -1.04 -2.58
C VAL A 16 8.45 -0.11 -3.37
N PHE A 17 7.86 0.89 -2.70
CA PHE A 17 6.84 1.75 -3.30
C PHE A 17 7.28 3.22 -3.44
N GLY A 18 8.39 3.62 -2.80
CA GLY A 18 8.83 5.02 -2.83
C GLY A 18 7.93 5.98 -2.05
N VAL A 19 7.06 5.46 -1.18
CA VAL A 19 6.12 6.27 -0.37
C VAL A 19 6.35 6.05 1.12
N SER A 20 5.84 6.97 1.93
CA SER A 20 5.87 6.83 3.38
C SER A 20 5.04 5.62 3.85
N PRO A 21 5.44 4.97 4.96
CA PRO A 21 4.67 3.90 5.60
C PRO A 21 3.20 4.26 5.85
N GLU A 22 2.94 5.51 6.21
CA GLU A 22 1.58 6.03 6.44
C GLU A 22 0.69 5.97 5.19
N VAL A 23 1.27 6.16 4.00
CA VAL A 23 0.55 6.05 2.73
C VAL A 23 0.16 4.60 2.46
N VAL A 24 1.06 3.65 2.75
CA VAL A 24 0.79 2.22 2.62
C VAL A 24 -0.29 1.78 3.62
N ILE A 25 -0.17 2.20 4.88
CA ILE A 25 -1.20 1.92 5.90
C ILE A 25 -2.54 2.49 5.45
N GLY A 26 -2.60 3.75 5.02
CA GLY A 26 -3.83 4.38 4.53
C GLY A 26 -4.43 3.69 3.31
N ALA A 27 -3.58 3.28 2.35
CA ALA A 27 -3.99 2.58 1.15
C ALA A 27 -4.52 1.15 1.43
N LEU A 28 -3.96 0.47 2.44
CA LEU A 28 -4.36 -0.87 2.85
C LEU A 28 -5.44 -0.89 3.95
N PHE A 29 -5.71 0.24 4.61
CA PHE A 29 -6.67 0.36 5.71
C PHE A 29 -8.09 -0.07 5.31
N GLY A 30 -8.48 0.21 4.08
CA GLY A 30 -9.81 -0.12 3.54
C GLY A 30 -9.96 -1.52 2.97
N ALA A 31 -8.91 -2.35 3.01
CA ALA A 31 -8.98 -3.73 2.52
C ALA A 31 -9.30 -4.70 3.67
N GLU A 32 -10.09 -5.73 3.39
CA GLU A 32 -10.40 -6.81 4.36
C GLU A 32 -9.25 -7.84 4.46
N GLU A 33 -8.37 -7.86 3.45
CA GLU A 33 -7.27 -8.81 3.34
C GLU A 33 -6.09 -8.44 4.26
N GLU A 34 -5.48 -9.43 4.92
CA GLU A 34 -4.33 -9.21 5.81
C GLU A 34 -2.99 -9.26 5.06
N THR A 35 -2.98 -9.88 3.87
CA THR A 35 -1.81 -10.07 3.02
C THR A 35 -2.08 -9.59 1.60
N PHE A 36 -1.11 -8.88 1.02
CA PHE A 36 -1.21 -8.36 -0.34
C PHE A 36 0.02 -8.76 -1.15
N SER A 37 -0.19 -8.92 -2.46
CA SER A 37 0.92 -8.92 -3.41
C SER A 37 1.49 -7.51 -3.56
N VAL A 38 2.76 -7.40 -3.96
CA VAL A 38 3.38 -6.08 -4.24
C VAL A 38 2.59 -5.34 -5.32
N GLU A 39 2.09 -6.05 -6.33
CA GLU A 39 1.30 -5.46 -7.42
C GLU A 39 -0.04 -4.91 -6.94
N GLU A 40 -0.78 -5.65 -6.09
CA GLU A 40 -2.03 -5.15 -5.51
C GLU A 40 -1.82 -3.98 -4.55
N ALA A 41 -0.81 -4.08 -3.69
CA ALA A 41 -0.46 -3.00 -2.77
C ALA A 41 -0.12 -1.73 -3.56
N ARG A 42 0.66 -1.85 -4.64
CA ARG A 42 0.99 -0.74 -5.53
C ARG A 42 -0.26 -0.11 -6.14
N GLY A 43 -1.16 -0.91 -6.72
CA GLY A 43 -2.39 -0.41 -7.32
C GLY A 43 -3.30 0.32 -6.31
N ARG A 44 -3.38 -0.20 -5.07
CA ARG A 44 -4.12 0.45 -3.98
C ARG A 44 -3.46 1.76 -3.54
N ILE A 45 -2.14 1.79 -3.42
CA ILE A 45 -1.37 3.00 -3.08
C ILE A 45 -1.58 4.08 -4.14
N GLU A 46 -1.48 3.74 -5.43
CA GLU A 46 -1.71 4.68 -6.52
C GLU A 46 -3.15 5.22 -6.52
N GLN A 47 -4.15 4.37 -6.31
CA GLN A 47 -5.54 4.80 -6.17
C GLN A 47 -5.76 5.72 -4.96
N PHE A 48 -5.13 5.40 -3.82
CA PHE A 48 -5.20 6.20 -2.60
C PHE A 48 -4.59 7.59 -2.82
N MET A 49 -3.42 7.66 -3.46
CA MET A 49 -2.77 8.93 -3.81
C MET A 49 -3.60 9.75 -4.81
N ASN A 50 -4.19 9.09 -5.82
CA ASN A 50 -5.00 9.77 -6.85
C ASN A 50 -6.32 10.33 -6.28
N ARG A 51 -6.96 9.63 -5.32
CA ARG A 51 -8.15 10.13 -4.63
C ARG A 51 -7.93 11.44 -3.86
N ARG A 52 -6.69 11.74 -3.43
CA ARG A 52 -6.36 12.96 -2.67
C ARG A 52 -6.13 14.20 -3.53
N VAL A 53 -6.07 14.08 -4.86
CA VAL A 53 -5.69 15.18 -5.79
C VAL A 53 -6.90 15.98 -6.31
N ASN A 54 -8.14 15.56 -6.05
CA ASN A 54 -9.35 16.27 -6.50
C ASN A 54 -10.16 16.91 -5.36
N GLU A 55 -9.51 17.74 -4.52
CA GLU A 55 -10.20 18.67 -3.62
C GLU A 55 -9.80 20.12 -3.94
#